data_AF-U6DQP5-F1
#
_entry.id   AF-U6DQP5-F1
#
_cell.length_a   1.000
_cell.length_b   1.000
_cell.length_c   1.000
_cell.angle_alpha   90.00
_cell.angle_beta   90.00
_cell.angle_gamma   90.00
#
_symmetry.space_group_name_H-M   'P 1'
#
loop_
_entity.id
_entity.type
_entity.pdbx_description
1 polymer ?
#
loop_
_entity_poly.entity_id
_entity_poly.type
_entity_poly.pdbx_seq_one_letter_code
_entity_poly.pdbx_strand_id
1 'polypeptide(L)'
;GFYTDWVSGGQWNHMLGYLAALAKACFGGNIELFVFFNGALEKARLHEWVKRQGNERQTAQQIVSHVQNKGTPPPKVWFLPPVCMAHCIRLALIRFHVKVAQSIEDHHQEVIGFCRENGFHGLVAYDSDYALCNIPYYFSAHALKLSRNGKSLTTSQYLMHEVAKQLDLNPNRFPIFAALLGNHILPDEDLASFHWSLLGPEHPLASLKVRAHQLVLPPCDVVIKAVADYVRNIQDPSDLDAVAKDVFQHSQSRTDDKVIRFKRAIGYYSATSKPMAFHPAHYLARPNPFGMPGIVPPYVPPQMLNIPQT
;
A
#
# COMPACT_ATOMS: atom_id res chain seq x y z
N GLY A 1 -3.77 -1.64 27.67
CA GLY A 1 -3.91 -2.33 28.96
C GLY A 1 -3.90 -3.84 28.78
N PHE A 2 -3.79 -4.56 29.89
CA PHE A 2 -4.50 -5.83 30.11
C PHE A 2 -5.99 -5.49 30.13
N TYR A 3 -6.86 -6.31 29.54
CA TYR A 3 -8.29 -6.01 29.43
C TYR A 3 -9.08 -7.11 30.13
N THR A 4 -9.86 -6.69 31.13
CA THR A 4 -10.64 -7.55 32.04
C THR A 4 -11.69 -8.38 31.32
N ASP A 5 -12.11 -7.96 30.13
CA ASP A 5 -13.07 -8.67 29.29
C ASP A 5 -12.52 -8.97 27.88
N TRP A 6 -11.52 -9.85 27.81
CA TRP A 6 -10.94 -10.32 26.55
C TRP A 6 -11.73 -11.47 25.92
N VAL A 7 -12.72 -12.04 26.64
CA VAL A 7 -13.53 -13.19 26.22
C VAL A 7 -14.95 -12.78 25.82
N SER A 8 -15.57 -11.82 26.50
CA SER A 8 -17.00 -11.45 26.36
C SER A 8 -17.24 -10.18 25.53
N GLY A 9 -16.28 -9.79 24.69
CA GLY A 9 -16.48 -8.76 23.65
C GLY A 9 -16.01 -7.35 24.01
N GLY A 10 -15.32 -7.14 25.14
CA GLY A 10 -14.69 -5.86 25.49
C GLY A 10 -13.81 -5.26 24.39
N GLN A 11 -13.16 -6.10 23.57
CA GLN A 11 -12.36 -5.67 22.41
C GLN A 11 -13.21 -4.99 21.33
N TRP A 12 -14.42 -5.47 21.07
CA TRP A 12 -15.33 -4.87 20.11
C TRP A 12 -15.84 -3.51 20.59
N ASN A 13 -16.23 -3.40 21.87
CA ASN A 13 -16.65 -2.12 22.45
C ASN A 13 -15.54 -1.06 22.34
N HIS A 14 -14.28 -1.47 22.52
CA HIS A 14 -13.14 -0.57 22.36
C HIS A 14 -12.94 -0.15 20.90
N MET A 15 -13.05 -1.09 19.95
CA MET A 15 -12.99 -0.79 18.52
C MET A 15 -14.10 0.19 18.12
N LEU A 16 -15.33 -0.05 18.57
CA LEU A 16 -16.47 0.83 18.28
C LEU A 16 -16.24 2.25 18.82
N GLY A 17 -15.74 2.36 20.06
CA GLY A 17 -15.35 3.65 20.65
C GLY A 17 -14.21 4.33 19.88
N TYR A 18 -13.22 3.56 19.41
CA TYR A 18 -12.14 4.09 18.59
C TYR A 18 -12.63 4.62 17.25
N LEU A 19 -13.51 3.87 16.55
CA LEU A 19 -14.11 4.30 15.27
C LEU A 19 -14.96 5.57 15.43
N ALA A 20 -15.72 5.68 16.54
CA ALA A 20 -16.47 6.89 16.86
C ALA A 20 -15.55 8.10 17.07
N ALA A 21 -14.46 7.91 17.82
CA ALA A 21 -13.50 8.96 18.10
C ALA A 21 -12.67 9.35 16.85
N LEU A 22 -12.35 8.38 15.98
CA LEU A 22 -11.75 8.61 14.67
C LEU A 22 -12.66 9.49 13.79
N ALA A 23 -13.93 9.10 13.63
CA ALA A 23 -14.90 9.86 12.84
C ALA A 23 -15.06 11.29 13.38
N LYS A 24 -15.13 11.46 14.70
CA LYS A 24 -15.22 12.77 15.36
C LYS A 24 -13.96 13.61 15.15
N ALA A 25 -12.77 13.01 15.23
CA ALA A 25 -11.52 13.72 15.02
C ALA A 25 -11.36 14.16 13.55
N CYS A 26 -11.75 13.31 12.59
CA CYS A 26 -11.82 13.69 11.18
C CYS A 26 -12.79 14.86 10.96
N PHE A 27 -14.01 14.75 11.48
CA PHE A 27 -15.01 15.83 11.37
C PHE A 27 -14.52 17.15 11.99
N GLY A 28 -13.99 17.09 13.22
CA GLY A 28 -13.46 18.27 13.91
C GLY A 28 -12.20 18.86 13.24
N GLY A 29 -11.46 18.04 12.50
CA GLY A 29 -10.31 18.45 11.69
C GLY A 29 -10.67 18.89 10.27
N ASN A 30 -11.95 18.95 9.92
CA ASN A 30 -12.44 19.21 8.55
C ASN A 30 -11.86 18.24 7.50
N ILE A 31 -11.75 16.96 7.87
CA ILE A 31 -11.27 15.87 7.02
C ILE A 31 -12.48 15.01 6.63
N GLU A 32 -12.75 14.94 5.34
CA GLU A 32 -13.67 13.95 4.80
C GLU A 32 -12.99 12.58 4.75
N LEU A 33 -13.48 11.65 5.57
CA LEU A 33 -12.98 10.28 5.60
C LEU A 33 -13.88 9.38 4.72
N PHE A 34 -13.22 8.62 3.83
CA PHE A 34 -13.84 7.59 3.02
C PHE A 34 -13.07 6.28 3.21
N VAL A 35 -13.77 5.17 3.46
CA VAL A 35 -13.13 3.86 3.68
C VAL A 35 -13.50 2.88 2.58
N PHE A 36 -12.49 2.36 1.89
CA PHE A 36 -12.65 1.34 0.85
C PHE A 36 -12.38 -0.05 1.43
N PHE A 37 -13.33 -0.96 1.26
CA PHE A 37 -13.19 -2.36 1.67
C PHE A 37 -12.75 -3.20 0.48
N ASN A 38 -11.82 -4.13 0.70
CA ASN A 38 -11.49 -5.13 -0.31
C ASN A 38 -12.61 -6.18 -0.37
N GLY A 39 -13.41 -6.14 -1.42
CA GLY A 39 -14.38 -7.19 -1.75
C GLY A 39 -14.02 -7.98 -3.01
N ALA A 40 -12.86 -7.68 -3.59
CA ALA A 40 -12.40 -8.32 -4.81
C ALA A 40 -11.85 -9.71 -4.52
N LEU A 41 -12.09 -10.65 -5.43
CA LEU A 41 -11.51 -12.00 -5.35
C LEU A 41 -10.02 -11.99 -5.72
N GLU A 42 -9.61 -11.08 -6.61
CA GLU A 42 -8.23 -10.89 -7.09
C GLU A 42 -7.55 -12.23 -7.42
N LYS A 43 -8.06 -12.96 -8.42
CA LYS A 43 -7.60 -14.33 -8.76
C LYS A 43 -6.06 -14.44 -8.90
N ALA A 44 -5.40 -13.39 -9.39
CA ALA A 44 -3.94 -13.33 -9.49
C ALA A 44 -3.23 -13.40 -8.12
N ARG A 45 -3.84 -12.86 -7.06
CA ARG A 45 -3.35 -12.85 -5.67
C ARG A 45 -3.78 -14.07 -4.85
N LEU A 46 -4.46 -15.05 -5.44
CA LEU A 46 -4.96 -16.21 -4.70
C LEU A 46 -3.84 -16.98 -3.97
N HIS A 47 -2.64 -17.03 -4.54
CA HIS A 47 -1.48 -17.64 -3.91
C HIS A 47 -1.06 -16.92 -2.61
N GLU A 48 -1.05 -15.58 -2.60
CA GLU A 48 -0.83 -14.75 -1.41
C GLU A 48 -1.89 -15.02 -0.35
N TRP A 49 -3.16 -15.11 -0.78
CA TRP A 49 -4.28 -15.45 0.10
C TRP A 49 -4.09 -16.83 0.75
N VAL A 50 -3.74 -17.86 -0.02
CA VAL A 50 -3.50 -19.22 0.51
C VAL A 50 -2.38 -19.22 1.55
N LYS A 51 -1.27 -18.54 1.27
CA LYS A 51 -0.16 -18.38 2.23
C LYS A 51 -0.63 -17.69 3.51
N ARG A 52 -1.42 -16.61 3.39
CA ARG A 52 -1.99 -15.90 4.54
C ARG A 52 -2.93 -16.80 5.37
N GLN A 53 -3.81 -17.57 4.73
CA GLN A 53 -4.70 -18.51 5.43
C GLN A 53 -3.91 -19.60 6.18
N GLY A 54 -2.81 -20.09 5.60
CA GLY A 54 -1.90 -21.01 6.28
C GLY A 54 -1.34 -20.44 7.58
N ASN A 55 -0.88 -19.19 7.54
CA ASN A 55 -0.35 -18.48 8.71
C ASN A 55 -1.45 -18.20 9.76
N GLU A 56 -2.61 -17.70 9.32
CA GLU A 56 -3.76 -17.45 10.20
C GLU A 56 -4.21 -18.72 10.93
N ARG A 57 -4.21 -19.88 10.26
CA ARG A 57 -4.51 -21.18 10.88
C ARG A 57 -3.49 -21.55 11.96
N GLN A 58 -2.20 -21.32 11.72
CA GLN A 58 -1.15 -21.58 12.73
C GLN A 58 -1.32 -20.65 13.94
N THR A 59 -1.59 -19.35 13.71
CA THR A 59 -1.88 -18.40 14.78
C THR A 59 -3.12 -18.81 15.58
N ALA A 60 -4.18 -19.27 14.92
CA ALA A 60 -5.37 -19.79 15.60
C ALA A 60 -5.03 -20.97 16.53
N GLN A 61 -4.23 -21.92 16.04
CA GLN A 61 -3.76 -23.06 16.85
C GLN A 61 -2.94 -22.61 18.07
N GLN A 62 -2.05 -21.64 17.91
CA GLN A 62 -1.27 -21.06 19.01
C GLN A 62 -2.16 -20.40 20.06
N ILE A 63 -3.16 -19.62 19.62
CA ILE A 63 -4.12 -18.96 20.52
C ILE A 63 -4.91 -20.01 21.31
N VAL A 64 -5.48 -21.00 20.63
CA VAL A 64 -6.29 -22.06 21.26
C VAL A 64 -5.45 -22.83 22.28
N SER A 65 -4.24 -23.25 21.91
CA SER A 65 -3.33 -23.97 22.80
C SER A 65 -2.94 -23.14 24.03
N HIS A 66 -2.65 -21.85 23.86
CA HIS A 66 -2.31 -20.96 24.98
C HIS A 66 -3.50 -20.77 25.94
N VAL A 67 -4.70 -20.54 25.41
CA VAL A 67 -5.91 -20.38 26.22
C VAL A 67 -6.21 -21.68 26.98
N GLN A 68 -6.11 -22.84 26.33
CA GLN A 68 -6.33 -24.15 26.97
C GLN A 68 -5.31 -24.45 28.06
N ASN A 69 -4.02 -24.20 27.79
CA ASN A 69 -2.94 -24.58 28.71
C ASN A 69 -2.72 -23.57 29.84
N LYS A 70 -2.96 -22.28 29.59
CA LYS A 70 -2.63 -21.20 30.55
C LYS A 70 -3.84 -20.45 31.10
N GLY A 71 -5.02 -20.56 30.49
CA GLY A 71 -6.22 -19.83 30.93
C GLY A 71 -6.09 -18.31 30.96
N THR A 72 -5.11 -17.75 30.23
CA THR A 72 -4.80 -16.32 30.20
C THR A 72 -4.99 -15.75 28.80
N PRO A 73 -5.13 -14.41 28.67
CA PRO A 73 -5.19 -13.78 27.35
C PRO A 73 -3.94 -14.13 26.52
N PRO A 74 -4.07 -14.39 25.22
CA PRO A 74 -2.92 -14.59 24.35
C PRO A 74 -2.10 -13.29 24.20
N PRO A 75 -0.80 -13.39 23.86
CA PRO A 75 0.02 -12.25 23.43
C PRO A 75 -0.68 -11.37 22.40
N LYS A 76 -0.58 -10.04 22.53
CA LYS A 76 -1.26 -9.08 21.65
C LYS A 76 -0.88 -9.17 20.17
N VAL A 77 0.32 -9.67 19.90
CA VAL A 77 0.82 -9.88 18.54
C VAL A 77 0.09 -11.05 17.84
N TRP A 78 -0.53 -11.96 18.59
CA TRP A 78 -1.37 -13.03 18.07
C TRP A 78 -2.80 -12.53 17.89
N PHE A 79 -2.98 -11.66 16.91
CA PHE A 79 -4.28 -11.15 16.53
C PHE A 79 -4.80 -11.91 15.31
N LEU A 80 -6.03 -12.43 15.42
CA LEU A 80 -6.78 -12.99 14.30
C LEU A 80 -8.14 -12.28 14.24
N PRO A 81 -8.44 -11.53 13.17
CA PRO A 81 -9.74 -10.87 13.05
C PRO A 81 -10.85 -11.93 12.91
N PRO A 82 -11.96 -11.83 13.66
CA PRO A 82 -13.16 -12.61 13.39
C PRO A 82 -13.63 -12.44 11.94
N VAL A 83 -14.16 -13.49 11.32
CA VAL A 83 -14.56 -13.50 9.90
C VAL A 83 -15.55 -12.37 9.55
N CYS A 84 -16.43 -12.01 10.49
CA CYS A 84 -17.40 -10.92 10.31
C CYS A 84 -16.83 -9.52 10.59
N MET A 85 -15.57 -9.38 11.02
CA MET A 85 -15.03 -8.11 11.51
C MET A 85 -15.08 -7.02 10.44
N ALA A 86 -14.72 -7.31 9.19
CA ALA A 86 -14.80 -6.34 8.10
C ALA A 86 -16.25 -5.82 7.92
N HIS A 87 -17.24 -6.72 7.97
CA HIS A 87 -18.65 -6.36 7.90
C HIS A 87 -19.10 -5.51 9.10
N CYS A 88 -18.73 -5.90 10.32
CA CYS A 88 -19.04 -5.15 11.53
C CYS A 88 -18.42 -3.76 11.54
N ILE A 89 -17.16 -3.62 11.11
CA ILE A 89 -16.48 -2.33 10.97
C ILE A 89 -17.18 -1.47 9.94
N ARG A 90 -17.57 -2.03 8.78
CA ARG A 90 -18.31 -1.31 7.75
C ARG A 90 -19.62 -0.72 8.27
N LEU A 91 -20.41 -1.53 8.99
CA LEU A 91 -21.66 -1.06 9.61
C LEU A 91 -21.41 0.01 10.69
N ALA A 92 -20.36 -0.15 11.50
CA ALA A 92 -19.98 0.83 12.51
C ALA A 92 -19.57 2.17 11.88
N LEU A 93 -18.79 2.16 10.80
CA LEU A 93 -18.40 3.36 10.06
C LEU A 93 -19.62 4.08 9.48
N ILE A 94 -20.56 3.35 8.88
CA ILE A 94 -21.83 3.91 8.39
C ILE A 94 -22.61 4.57 9.54
N ARG A 95 -22.71 3.91 10.70
CA ARG A 95 -23.34 4.47 11.91
C ARG A 95 -22.69 5.78 12.34
N PHE A 96 -21.39 5.95 12.13
CA PHE A 96 -20.65 7.18 12.45
C PHE A 96 -20.55 8.15 11.25
N HIS A 97 -21.42 7.99 10.24
CA HIS A 97 -21.48 8.84 9.05
C HIS A 97 -20.19 8.90 8.23
N VAL A 98 -19.34 7.87 8.33
CA VAL A 98 -18.19 7.70 7.44
C VAL A 98 -18.66 7.01 6.17
N LYS A 99 -18.33 7.60 5.01
CA LYS A 99 -18.65 7.02 3.71
C LYS A 99 -17.81 5.77 3.47
N VAL A 100 -18.40 4.75 2.85
CA VAL A 100 -17.73 3.49 2.55
C VAL A 100 -18.03 3.03 1.12
N ALA A 101 -17.08 2.36 0.49
CA ALA A 101 -17.28 1.59 -0.73
C ALA A 101 -16.54 0.26 -0.65
N GLN A 102 -16.76 -0.59 -1.65
CA GLN A 102 -16.14 -1.91 -1.73
C GLN A 102 -15.66 -2.15 -3.16
N SER A 103 -14.44 -2.67 -3.31
CA SER A 103 -13.93 -3.10 -4.62
C SER A 103 -14.57 -4.40 -5.08
N ILE A 104 -14.56 -4.63 -6.40
CA ILE A 104 -15.19 -5.79 -7.02
C ILE A 104 -14.17 -6.61 -7.84
N GLU A 105 -13.18 -5.96 -8.45
CA GLU A 105 -12.24 -6.57 -9.40
C GLU A 105 -10.78 -6.54 -8.92
N ASP A 106 -10.20 -5.35 -8.75
CA ASP A 106 -8.81 -5.13 -8.32
C ASP A 106 -8.81 -4.00 -7.30
N HIS A 107 -8.53 -4.35 -6.05
CA HIS A 107 -8.71 -3.43 -4.94
C HIS A 107 -7.80 -2.20 -5.06
N HIS A 108 -6.55 -2.40 -5.45
CA HIS A 108 -5.58 -1.33 -5.53
C HIS A 108 -5.89 -0.37 -6.68
N GLN A 109 -6.17 -0.90 -7.87
CA GLN A 109 -6.52 -0.08 -9.04
C GLN A 109 -7.81 0.70 -8.81
N GLU A 110 -8.85 0.08 -8.24
CA GLU A 110 -10.11 0.75 -7.93
C GLU A 110 -9.93 1.86 -6.89
N VAL A 111 -9.15 1.63 -5.83
CA VAL A 111 -8.84 2.67 -4.82
C VAL A 111 -8.09 3.84 -5.44
N ILE A 112 -7.10 3.57 -6.30
CA ILE A 112 -6.33 4.62 -6.98
C ILE A 112 -7.21 5.41 -7.95
N GLY A 113 -8.01 4.72 -8.76
CA GLY A 113 -8.98 5.34 -9.67
C GLY A 113 -9.97 6.21 -8.92
N PHE A 114 -10.57 5.68 -7.86
CA PHE A 114 -11.52 6.40 -7.02
C PHE A 114 -10.90 7.64 -6.38
N CYS A 115 -9.68 7.54 -5.83
CA CYS A 115 -8.98 8.69 -5.26
C CYS A 115 -8.79 9.81 -6.30
N ARG A 116 -8.46 9.45 -7.54
CA ARG A 116 -8.21 10.39 -8.64
C ARG A 116 -9.48 11.07 -9.14
N GLU A 117 -10.50 10.27 -9.45
CA GLU A 117 -11.75 10.73 -10.05
C GLU A 117 -12.54 11.64 -9.10
N ASN A 118 -12.43 11.41 -7.80
CA ASN A 118 -13.13 12.18 -6.78
C ASN A 118 -12.27 13.27 -6.13
N GLY A 119 -11.03 13.47 -6.59
CA GLY A 119 -10.14 14.54 -6.10
C GLY A 119 -9.71 14.39 -4.64
N PHE A 120 -9.54 13.15 -4.15
CA PHE A 120 -9.04 12.94 -2.79
C PHE A 120 -7.61 13.45 -2.64
N HIS A 121 -7.35 14.18 -1.57
CA HIS A 121 -6.03 14.73 -1.28
C HIS A 121 -4.99 13.63 -1.02
N GLY A 122 -5.36 12.54 -0.33
CA GLY A 122 -4.40 11.49 -0.01
C GLY A 122 -5.05 10.16 0.33
N LEU A 123 -4.20 9.13 0.36
CA LEU A 123 -4.55 7.77 0.72
C LEU A 123 -3.86 7.39 2.03
N VAL A 124 -4.60 6.82 2.97
CA VAL A 124 -4.04 6.18 4.17
C VAL A 124 -4.10 4.68 3.96
N ALA A 125 -2.96 4.01 3.85
CA ALA A 125 -2.91 2.55 3.74
C ALA A 125 -1.66 1.96 4.41
N TYR A 126 -1.66 0.63 4.54
CA TYR A 126 -0.51 -0.14 5.02
C TYR A 126 0.31 -0.72 3.86
N ASP A 127 -0.28 -0.80 2.67
CA ASP A 127 0.25 -1.55 1.53
C ASP A 127 1.27 -0.73 0.73
N SER A 128 2.46 -1.27 0.50
CA SER A 128 3.53 -0.61 -0.25
C SER A 128 3.23 -0.46 -1.74
N ASP A 129 2.30 -1.23 -2.32
CA ASP A 129 1.93 -1.13 -3.74
C ASP A 129 1.46 0.29 -4.08
N TYR A 130 0.76 0.95 -3.15
CA TYR A 130 0.31 2.33 -3.30
C TYR A 130 1.44 3.36 -3.29
N ALA A 131 2.59 3.05 -2.67
CA ALA A 131 3.72 3.98 -2.59
C ALA A 131 4.37 4.20 -3.97
N LEU A 132 4.36 3.18 -4.83
CA LEU A 132 4.92 3.27 -6.18
C LEU A 132 3.91 3.82 -7.20
N CYS A 133 2.68 4.05 -6.76
CA CYS A 133 1.63 4.70 -7.54
C CYS A 133 1.69 6.22 -7.34
N ASN A 134 1.30 6.98 -8.37
CA ASN A 134 1.27 8.44 -8.30
C ASN A 134 0.01 8.93 -7.57
N ILE A 135 0.02 8.78 -6.24
CA ILE A 135 -0.97 9.28 -5.29
C ILE A 135 -0.42 10.59 -4.68
N PRO A 136 -1.23 11.65 -4.46
CA PRO A 136 -0.68 12.97 -4.14
C PRO A 136 -0.03 12.99 -2.75
N TYR A 137 -0.73 12.40 -1.78
CA TYR A 137 -0.23 12.21 -0.42
C TYR A 137 -0.49 10.77 0.03
N TYR A 138 0.57 9.97 0.15
CA TYR A 138 0.47 8.61 0.70
C TYR A 138 0.86 8.59 2.19
N PHE A 139 -0.07 8.17 3.05
CA PHE A 139 0.08 8.16 4.49
C PHE A 139 0.06 6.75 5.07
N SER A 140 0.83 6.53 6.13
CA SER A 140 0.93 5.25 6.80
C SER A 140 -0.28 4.97 7.70
N ALA A 141 -1.03 3.92 7.41
CA ALA A 141 -2.03 3.40 8.33
C ALA A 141 -1.39 2.84 9.62
N HIS A 142 -0.15 2.34 9.54
CA HIS A 142 0.59 1.84 10.71
C HIS A 142 0.94 2.94 11.71
N ALA A 143 1.36 4.10 11.21
CA ALA A 143 1.71 5.25 12.04
C ALA A 143 0.49 6.07 12.48
N LEU A 144 -0.71 5.74 11.99
CA LEU A 144 -1.93 6.45 12.32
C LEU A 144 -2.26 6.29 13.81
N LYS A 145 -2.29 7.40 14.53
CA LYS A 145 -2.59 7.46 15.96
C LYS A 145 -3.67 8.48 16.21
N LEU A 146 -4.61 8.07 17.06
CA LEU A 146 -5.58 8.95 17.66
C LEU A 146 -5.09 9.33 19.07
N SER A 147 -5.11 10.62 19.36
CA SER A 147 -4.81 11.14 20.71
C SER A 147 -5.75 10.55 21.77
N ARG A 148 -5.28 10.49 23.03
CA ARG A 148 -6.08 9.94 24.15
C ARG A 148 -7.41 10.66 24.37
N ASN A 149 -7.49 11.95 24.03
CA ASN A 149 -8.72 12.74 24.12
C ASN A 149 -9.60 12.67 22.86
N GLY A 150 -9.18 11.91 21.84
CA GLY A 150 -9.92 11.72 20.59
C GLY A 150 -10.05 12.98 19.74
N LYS A 151 -9.16 13.98 19.89
CA LYS A 151 -9.26 15.27 19.20
C LYS A 151 -8.29 15.44 18.04
N SER A 152 -7.11 14.86 18.13
CA SER A 152 -6.08 14.94 17.09
C SER A 152 -5.73 13.58 16.50
N LEU A 153 -5.48 13.59 15.19
CA LEU A 153 -4.97 12.48 14.38
C LEU A 153 -3.54 12.81 13.94
N THR A 154 -2.64 11.85 14.05
CA THR A 154 -1.27 11.96 13.55
C THR A 154 -0.92 10.74 12.75
N THR A 155 -0.22 10.91 11.64
CA THR A 155 0.36 9.83 10.83
C THR A 155 1.64 10.33 10.16
N SER A 156 2.38 9.43 9.53
CA SER A 156 3.55 9.73 8.72
C SER A 156 3.19 9.69 7.24
N GLN A 157 3.69 10.65 6.47
CA GLN A 157 3.62 10.63 5.02
C GLN A 157 4.87 9.95 4.43
N TYR A 158 4.68 9.14 3.39
CA TYR A 158 5.77 8.64 2.56
C TYR A 158 6.10 9.65 1.46
N LEU A 159 7.36 10.10 1.42
CA LEU A 159 7.86 11.08 0.43
C LEU A 159 8.60 10.37 -0.69
N MET A 160 7.89 9.97 -1.74
CA MET A 160 8.47 9.17 -2.83
C MET A 160 9.53 9.91 -3.65
N HIS A 161 9.54 11.25 -3.63
CA HIS A 161 10.62 12.03 -4.23
C HIS A 161 11.93 11.92 -3.42
N GLU A 162 11.86 11.77 -2.09
CA GLU A 162 13.05 11.49 -1.27
C GLU A 162 13.52 10.05 -1.46
N VAL A 163 12.60 9.09 -1.66
CA VAL A 163 12.94 7.72 -2.05
C VAL A 163 13.67 7.72 -3.41
N ALA A 164 13.16 8.46 -4.40
CA ALA A 164 13.81 8.62 -5.70
C ALA A 164 15.25 9.15 -5.58
N LYS A 165 15.46 10.17 -4.73
CA LYS A 165 16.80 10.72 -4.47
C LYS A 165 17.72 9.73 -3.77
N GLN A 166 17.24 9.05 -2.73
CA GLN A 166 18.05 8.07 -1.98
C GLN A 166 18.44 6.86 -2.81
N LEU A 167 17.57 6.46 -3.74
CA LEU A 167 17.83 5.39 -4.70
C LEU A 167 18.52 5.89 -5.97
N ASP A 168 18.79 7.19 -6.11
CA ASP A 168 19.29 7.82 -7.34
C ASP A 168 18.56 7.30 -8.60
N LEU A 169 17.22 7.26 -8.53
CA LEU A 169 16.38 6.60 -9.53
C LEU A 169 15.33 7.57 -10.04
N ASN A 170 15.30 7.79 -11.37
CA ASN A 170 14.31 8.63 -12.00
C ASN A 170 12.89 8.03 -11.80
N PRO A 171 11.89 8.80 -11.33
CA PRO A 171 10.52 8.32 -11.14
C PRO A 171 9.87 7.65 -12.36
N ASN A 172 10.26 8.03 -13.59
CA ASN A 172 9.77 7.39 -14.82
C ASN A 172 10.19 5.90 -14.92
N ARG A 173 11.19 5.47 -14.14
CA ARG A 173 11.67 4.09 -14.07
C ARG A 173 11.02 3.28 -12.94
N PHE A 174 10.18 3.91 -12.11
CA PHE A 174 9.51 3.23 -11.00
C PHE A 174 8.64 2.05 -11.43
N PRO A 175 7.93 2.06 -12.57
CA PRO A 175 7.16 0.88 -12.99
C PRO A 175 8.03 -0.36 -13.24
N ILE A 176 9.21 -0.19 -13.86
CA ILE A 176 10.17 -1.29 -14.07
C ILE A 176 10.75 -1.73 -12.73
N PHE A 177 11.14 -0.78 -11.89
CA PHE A 177 11.63 -1.05 -10.55
C PHE A 177 10.63 -1.84 -9.69
N ALA A 178 9.37 -1.40 -9.63
CA ALA A 178 8.28 -2.06 -8.93
C ALA A 178 8.02 -3.48 -9.48
N ALA A 179 8.05 -3.66 -10.79
CA ALA A 179 7.89 -4.96 -11.42
C ALA A 179 8.99 -5.94 -10.99
N LEU A 180 10.24 -5.48 -10.88
CA LEU A 180 11.41 -6.28 -10.54
C LEU A 180 11.64 -6.50 -9.05
N LEU A 181 10.93 -5.81 -8.16
CA LEU A 181 10.96 -6.10 -6.72
C LEU A 181 10.17 -7.35 -6.33
N GLY A 182 9.30 -7.85 -7.21
CA GLY A 182 8.35 -8.92 -6.90
C GLY A 182 6.97 -8.38 -6.57
N ASN A 183 5.94 -8.98 -7.16
CA ASN A 183 4.53 -8.62 -6.95
C ASN A 183 3.62 -9.77 -7.38
N HIS A 184 2.31 -9.62 -7.18
CA HIS A 184 1.32 -10.63 -7.51
C HIS A 184 1.25 -11.05 -8.99
N ILE A 185 1.78 -10.25 -9.92
CA ILE A 185 1.85 -10.56 -11.36
C ILE A 185 3.16 -11.27 -11.71
N LEU A 186 4.27 -10.77 -11.20
CA LEU A 186 5.62 -11.31 -11.36
C LEU A 186 6.20 -11.61 -9.97
N PRO A 187 5.98 -12.82 -9.44
CA PRO A 187 6.24 -13.11 -8.04
C PRO A 187 7.74 -13.40 -7.79
N ASP A 188 8.12 -13.37 -6.51
CA ASP A 188 9.52 -13.52 -6.09
C ASP A 188 10.14 -14.84 -6.58
N GLU A 189 9.36 -15.92 -6.68
CA GLU A 189 9.81 -17.21 -7.19
C GLU A 189 10.35 -17.12 -8.62
N ASP A 190 9.73 -16.28 -9.46
CA ASP A 190 10.14 -16.09 -10.85
C ASP A 190 11.38 -15.18 -10.96
N LEU A 191 11.57 -14.28 -9.99
CA LEU A 191 12.66 -13.28 -9.92
C LEU A 191 13.87 -13.72 -9.09
N ALA A 192 13.77 -14.79 -8.31
CA ALA A 192 14.82 -15.18 -7.37
C ALA A 192 16.20 -15.37 -8.03
N SER A 193 16.25 -16.00 -9.21
CA SER A 193 17.50 -16.18 -9.96
C SER A 193 18.14 -14.83 -10.34
N PHE A 194 17.31 -13.88 -10.77
CA PHE A 194 17.71 -12.51 -11.09
C PHE A 194 18.19 -11.75 -9.85
N HIS A 195 17.44 -11.78 -8.74
CA HIS A 195 17.85 -11.11 -7.51
C HIS A 195 19.21 -11.62 -7.00
N TRP A 196 19.46 -12.93 -7.09
CA TRP A 196 20.77 -13.49 -6.73
C TRP A 196 21.87 -13.13 -7.73
N SER A 197 21.57 -13.05 -9.03
CA SER A 197 22.58 -12.68 -10.04
C SER A 197 23.06 -11.24 -9.87
N LEU A 198 22.19 -10.33 -9.39
CA LEU A 198 22.57 -8.94 -9.11
C LEU A 198 23.61 -8.79 -8.00
N LEU A 199 23.67 -9.74 -7.05
CA LEU A 199 24.64 -9.69 -5.95
C LEU A 199 26.01 -10.25 -6.35
N GLY A 200 26.03 -11.22 -7.28
CA GLY A 200 27.23 -11.91 -7.70
C GLY A 200 27.73 -12.98 -6.71
N PRO A 201 28.70 -13.82 -7.13
CA PRO A 201 29.20 -14.95 -6.34
C PRO A 201 30.04 -14.53 -5.12
N GLU A 202 30.68 -13.36 -5.17
CA GLU A 202 31.56 -12.84 -4.12
C GLU A 202 30.79 -12.13 -2.99
N HIS A 203 29.46 -11.96 -3.12
CA HIS A 203 28.69 -11.28 -2.10
C HIS A 203 28.68 -12.09 -0.79
N PRO A 204 28.81 -11.46 0.39
CA PRO A 204 28.81 -12.18 1.69
C PRO A 204 27.60 -13.10 1.90
N LEU A 205 26.48 -12.80 1.24
CA LEU A 205 25.24 -13.56 1.30
C LEU A 205 25.13 -14.69 0.26
N ALA A 206 26.08 -14.84 -0.66
CA ALA A 206 26.02 -15.83 -1.74
C ALA A 206 25.90 -17.28 -1.22
N SER A 207 26.48 -17.56 -0.04
CA SER A 207 26.36 -18.86 0.64
C SER A 207 24.93 -19.21 1.06
N LEU A 208 24.05 -18.22 1.28
CA LEU A 208 22.64 -18.44 1.63
C LEU A 208 21.83 -19.05 0.48
N LYS A 209 22.27 -18.83 -0.77
CA LYS A 209 21.66 -19.42 -1.97
C LYS A 209 21.68 -20.95 -1.96
N VAL A 210 22.65 -21.57 -1.28
CA VAL A 210 22.97 -23.01 -1.38
C VAL A 210 22.22 -23.86 -0.36
N ARG A 211 21.23 -23.32 0.37
CA ARG A 211 20.32 -24.14 1.19
C ARG A 211 19.33 -24.89 0.29
N ALA A 212 19.80 -25.99 -0.29
CA ALA A 212 19.02 -26.91 -1.10
C ALA A 212 17.74 -27.33 -0.33
N HIS A 213 16.62 -27.42 -1.06
CA HIS A 213 15.26 -27.74 -0.63
C HIS A 213 14.34 -26.57 -0.24
N GLN A 214 14.82 -25.32 -0.13
CA GLN A 214 13.93 -24.16 0.04
C GLN A 214 14.36 -23.00 -0.86
N LEU A 215 13.38 -22.32 -1.47
CA LEU A 215 13.62 -21.05 -2.14
C LEU A 215 14.02 -20.02 -1.08
N VAL A 216 15.26 -19.55 -1.14
CA VAL A 216 15.77 -18.46 -0.28
C VAL A 216 15.95 -17.23 -1.15
N LEU A 217 15.28 -16.14 -0.79
CA LEU A 217 15.45 -14.83 -1.41
C LEU A 217 16.50 -14.02 -0.66
N PRO A 218 17.23 -13.11 -1.31
CA PRO A 218 18.07 -12.16 -0.59
C PRO A 218 17.22 -11.22 0.29
N PRO A 219 17.79 -10.62 1.35
CA PRO A 219 17.08 -9.65 2.20
C PRO A 219 16.52 -8.46 1.40
N CYS A 220 15.32 -7.98 1.75
CA CYS A 220 14.62 -6.95 0.99
C CYS A 220 15.41 -5.65 0.83
N ASP A 221 16.13 -5.21 1.86
CA ASP A 221 16.94 -3.99 1.82
C ASP A 221 18.13 -4.10 0.85
N VAL A 222 18.66 -5.32 0.67
CA VAL A 222 19.69 -5.64 -0.31
C VAL A 222 19.10 -5.70 -1.72
N VAL A 223 17.95 -6.37 -1.90
CA VAL A 223 17.25 -6.47 -3.19
C VAL A 223 16.84 -5.08 -3.70
N ILE A 224 16.27 -4.24 -2.85
CA ILE A 224 15.84 -2.88 -3.20
C ILE A 224 16.97 -2.06 -3.80
N LYS A 225 18.16 -2.07 -3.17
CA LYS A 225 19.33 -1.34 -3.66
C LYS A 225 19.85 -1.93 -4.97
N ALA A 226 20.01 -3.26 -5.03
CA ALA A 226 20.53 -3.94 -6.22
C ALA A 226 19.62 -3.75 -7.44
N VAL A 227 18.30 -3.84 -7.26
CA VAL A 227 17.33 -3.62 -8.34
C VAL A 227 17.29 -2.15 -8.74
N ALA A 228 17.42 -1.20 -7.80
CA ALA A 228 17.50 0.23 -8.13
C ALA A 228 18.76 0.53 -8.98
N ASP A 229 19.91 -0.01 -8.60
CA ASP A 229 21.16 0.13 -9.34
C ASP A 229 21.07 -0.50 -10.74
N TYR A 230 20.46 -1.69 -10.86
CA TYR A 230 20.19 -2.32 -12.15
C TYR A 230 19.33 -1.42 -13.05
N VAL A 231 18.18 -0.98 -12.54
CA VAL A 231 17.21 -0.19 -13.32
C VAL A 231 17.76 1.18 -13.71
N ARG A 232 18.61 1.79 -12.86
CA ARG A 232 19.32 3.04 -13.17
C ARG A 232 20.19 2.89 -14.42
N ASN A 233 20.84 1.74 -14.58
CA ASN A 233 21.80 1.47 -15.65
C ASN A 233 21.20 0.88 -16.93
N ILE A 234 19.89 0.65 -17.00
CA ILE A 234 19.22 0.23 -18.24
C ILE A 234 19.36 1.34 -19.30
N GLN A 235 19.98 1.00 -20.43
CA GLN A 235 20.23 1.92 -21.55
C GLN A 235 18.92 2.45 -22.15
N ASP A 236 18.05 1.54 -22.61
CA ASP A 236 16.74 1.87 -23.14
C ASP A 236 15.63 1.22 -22.28
N PRO A 237 14.99 1.97 -21.37
CA PRO A 237 13.91 1.44 -20.55
C PRO A 237 12.61 1.20 -21.33
N SER A 238 12.52 1.63 -22.59
CA SER A 238 11.34 1.38 -23.44
C SER A 238 11.40 0.04 -24.17
N ASP A 239 12.60 -0.50 -24.40
CA ASP A 239 12.79 -1.85 -24.96
C ASP A 239 12.63 -2.93 -23.89
N LEU A 240 11.36 -3.22 -23.56
CA LEU A 240 11.01 -4.21 -22.55
C LEU A 240 11.44 -5.63 -22.95
N ASP A 241 11.64 -5.92 -24.22
CA ASP A 241 12.11 -7.22 -24.69
C ASP A 241 13.60 -7.42 -24.38
N ALA A 242 14.43 -6.41 -24.64
CA ALA A 242 15.84 -6.44 -24.26
C ALA A 242 16.01 -6.54 -22.74
N VAL A 243 15.26 -5.75 -21.97
CA VAL A 243 15.29 -5.82 -20.50
C VAL A 243 14.86 -7.19 -20.00
N ALA A 244 13.76 -7.75 -20.53
CA ALA A 244 13.29 -9.06 -20.09
C ALA A 244 14.28 -10.18 -20.43
N LYS A 245 14.93 -10.11 -21.60
CA LYS A 245 15.96 -11.07 -22.00
C LYS A 245 17.14 -11.09 -21.02
N ASP A 246 17.56 -9.92 -20.55
CA ASP A 246 18.63 -9.79 -19.58
C ASP A 246 18.20 -10.24 -18.17
N VAL A 247 17.03 -9.81 -17.70
CA VAL A 247 16.46 -10.22 -16.38
C VAL A 247 16.32 -11.74 -16.29
N PHE A 248 15.85 -12.39 -17.36
CA PHE A 248 15.58 -13.83 -17.35
C PHE A 248 16.66 -14.67 -18.04
N GLN A 249 17.86 -14.12 -18.27
CA GLN A 249 18.95 -14.82 -18.96
C GLN A 249 19.40 -16.13 -18.26
N HIS A 250 19.25 -16.18 -16.93
CA HIS A 250 19.56 -17.35 -16.11
C HIS A 250 18.30 -18.11 -15.66
N SER A 251 17.16 -17.90 -16.32
CA SER A 251 15.93 -18.62 -16.05
C SER A 251 16.02 -20.05 -16.58
N GLN A 252 15.72 -21.03 -15.73
CA GLN A 252 15.78 -22.45 -16.07
C GLN A 252 14.50 -22.97 -16.72
N SER A 253 13.39 -22.22 -16.65
CA SER A 253 12.10 -22.64 -17.17
C SER A 253 11.14 -21.45 -17.38
N ARG A 254 10.13 -21.67 -18.24
CA ARG A 254 8.98 -20.77 -18.43
C ARG A 254 9.34 -19.32 -18.77
N THR A 255 10.44 -19.11 -19.48
CA THR A 255 10.94 -17.76 -19.80
C THR A 255 9.90 -16.91 -20.52
N ASP A 256 9.19 -17.47 -21.51
CA ASP A 256 8.16 -16.73 -22.25
C ASP A 256 7.01 -16.25 -21.33
N ASP A 257 6.53 -17.12 -20.43
CA ASP A 257 5.52 -16.74 -19.43
C ASP A 257 6.02 -15.59 -18.53
N LYS A 258 7.29 -15.64 -18.11
CA LYS A 258 7.91 -14.62 -17.26
C LYS A 258 8.06 -13.28 -17.98
N VAL A 259 8.42 -13.29 -19.27
CA VAL A 259 8.49 -12.09 -20.11
C VAL A 259 7.10 -11.44 -20.22
N ILE A 260 6.05 -12.24 -20.46
CA ILE A 260 4.67 -11.75 -20.52
C ILE A 260 4.25 -11.13 -19.17
N ARG A 261 4.54 -11.82 -18.05
CA ARG A 261 4.25 -11.33 -16.71
C ARG A 261 5.00 -10.03 -16.39
N PHE A 262 6.27 -9.94 -16.77
CA PHE A 262 7.09 -8.75 -16.59
C PHE A 262 6.48 -7.52 -17.29
N LYS A 263 6.16 -7.64 -18.59
CA LYS A 263 5.49 -6.58 -19.34
C LYS A 263 4.14 -6.19 -18.71
N ARG A 264 3.37 -7.19 -18.25
CA ARG A 264 2.08 -6.96 -17.58
C ARG A 264 2.25 -6.22 -16.24
N ALA A 265 3.25 -6.58 -15.43
CA ALA A 265 3.54 -5.91 -14.16
C ALA A 265 3.94 -4.44 -14.39
N ILE A 266 4.75 -4.16 -15.41
CA ILE A 266 5.08 -2.78 -15.79
C ILE A 266 3.81 -2.02 -16.19
N GLY A 267 2.96 -2.64 -17.01
CA GLY A 267 1.68 -2.04 -17.42
C GLY A 267 0.78 -1.70 -16.22
N TYR A 268 0.73 -2.58 -15.22
CA TYR A 268 -0.03 -2.41 -13.98
C TYR A 268 0.41 -1.15 -13.21
N TYR A 269 1.71 -0.99 -12.95
CA TYR A 269 2.23 0.19 -12.24
C TYR A 269 2.27 1.45 -13.11
N SER A 270 2.33 1.31 -14.44
CA SER A 270 2.28 2.44 -15.37
C SER A 270 0.89 3.05 -15.48
N ALA A 271 -0.17 2.24 -15.38
CA ALA A 271 -1.55 2.74 -15.34
C ALA A 271 -1.78 3.68 -14.13
N THR A 272 -1.15 3.35 -13.01
CA THR A 272 -1.27 4.09 -11.75
C THR A 272 -0.18 5.13 -11.53
N SER A 273 0.76 5.32 -12.46
CA SER A 273 1.78 6.37 -12.36
C SER A 273 1.42 7.65 -13.12
N LYS A 274 0.39 7.61 -13.99
CA LYS A 274 -0.04 8.78 -14.78
C LYS A 274 -0.33 10.02 -13.92
N PRO A 275 0.03 11.23 -14.36
CA PRO A 275 -0.26 12.48 -13.64
C PRO A 275 -1.75 12.67 -13.40
N MET A 276 -2.13 13.21 -12.26
CA MET A 276 -3.51 13.65 -12.04
C MET A 276 -3.77 14.93 -12.81
N ALA A 277 -4.95 15.05 -13.42
CA ALA A 277 -5.38 16.29 -14.06
C ALA A 277 -5.48 17.47 -13.07
N PHE A 278 -5.66 17.18 -11.78
CA PHE A 278 -5.68 18.15 -10.70
C PHE A 278 -4.55 17.84 -9.71
N HIS A 279 -3.57 18.73 -9.62
CA HIS A 279 -2.68 18.79 -8.46
C HIS A 279 -3.28 19.77 -7.46
N PRO A 280 -3.65 19.34 -6.23
CA PRO A 280 -3.92 20.28 -5.16
C PRO A 280 -2.66 21.13 -4.98
N ALA A 281 -2.80 22.46 -4.98
CA ALA A 281 -1.68 23.35 -4.73
C ALA A 281 -1.00 22.92 -3.43
N HIS A 282 0.33 22.77 -3.45
CA HIS A 282 1.11 22.39 -2.28
C HIS A 282 0.73 23.31 -1.12
N TYR A 283 0.00 22.79 -0.14
CA TYR A 283 -0.14 23.44 1.16
C TYR A 283 1.21 23.30 1.86
N LEU A 284 2.17 24.12 1.46
CA LEU A 284 3.32 24.47 2.29
C LEU A 284 2.75 25.24 3.48
N ALA A 285 2.36 24.52 4.53
CA ALA A 285 2.12 25.11 5.83
C ALA A 285 3.45 25.68 6.36
N ARG A 286 3.80 26.89 5.91
CA ARG A 286 4.78 27.72 6.62
C ARG A 286 4.11 28.16 7.93
N PRO A 287 4.81 28.11 9.08
CA PRO A 287 4.32 28.75 10.28
C PRO A 287 4.28 30.26 10.00
N ASN A 288 3.08 30.84 9.92
CA ASN A 288 2.94 32.29 9.80
C ASN A 288 3.11 32.90 11.21
N PRO A 289 3.96 33.93 11.42
CA PRO A 289 4.25 34.47 12.76
C PRO A 289 3.10 35.24 13.40
N PHE A 290 2.00 35.49 12.68
CA PHE A 290 0.87 36.24 13.19
C PHE A 290 -0.42 35.52 12.86
N GLY A 291 -1.09 35.02 13.90
CA GLY A 291 -2.33 34.26 13.79
C GLY A 291 -3.50 35.17 13.44
N MET A 292 -4.03 35.01 12.22
CA MET A 292 -5.45 35.07 11.86
C MET A 292 -5.61 34.45 10.45
N PRO A 293 -6.61 33.59 10.17
CA PRO A 293 -6.86 33.09 8.84
C PRO A 293 -7.79 34.04 8.06
N GLY A 294 -7.24 34.74 7.08
CA GLY A 294 -8.02 35.45 6.05
C GLY A 294 -8.13 34.61 4.79
N ILE A 295 -9.35 34.25 4.39
CA ILE A 295 -9.65 33.60 3.11
C ILE A 295 -9.65 34.69 2.05
N VAL A 296 -8.76 34.62 1.07
CA VAL A 296 -8.87 35.39 -0.18
C VAL A 296 -9.16 34.39 -1.30
N PRO A 297 -10.37 34.36 -1.88
CA PRO A 297 -10.64 33.53 -3.04
C PRO A 297 -9.85 34.04 -4.26
N PRO A 298 -9.35 33.16 -5.14
CA PRO A 298 -8.80 33.61 -6.42
C PRO A 298 -9.92 34.19 -7.28
N TYR A 299 -9.72 35.44 -7.73
CA TYR A 299 -10.60 36.15 -8.65
C TYR A 299 -10.68 35.42 -10.00
N VAL A 300 -11.89 35.05 -10.43
CA VAL A 300 -12.17 34.52 -11.77
C VAL A 300 -12.94 35.61 -12.54
N PRO A 301 -12.46 36.10 -13.70
CA PRO A 301 -13.21 37.07 -14.48
C PRO A 301 -14.46 36.41 -15.10
N PRO A 302 -15.62 37.07 -15.13
CA PRO A 302 -16.84 36.48 -15.69
C PRO A 302 -16.72 36.36 -17.21
N GLN A 303 -16.82 35.12 -17.72
CA GLN A 303 -17.02 34.86 -19.14
C GLN A 303 -18.46 35.24 -19.51
N MET A 304 -18.62 36.16 -20.46
CA MET A 304 -19.92 36.51 -21.03
C MET A 304 -20.46 35.35 -21.87
N LEU A 305 -21.59 34.78 -21.44
CA LEU A 305 -22.40 33.85 -22.24
C LEU A 305 -23.14 34.63 -23.32
N ASN A 306 -22.74 34.46 -24.59
CA ASN A 306 -23.52 34.91 -25.75
C ASN A 306 -24.70 33.95 -25.97
N ILE A 307 -25.92 34.47 -25.86
CA ILE A 307 -27.15 33.77 -26.24
C ILE A 307 -27.39 34.03 -27.75
N PRO A 308 -27.52 33.00 -28.59
CA PRO A 308 -27.92 33.20 -29.99
C PRO A 308 -29.39 33.60 -30.07
N GLN A 309 -29.68 34.66 -30.84
CA GLN A 309 -31.03 35.09 -31.16
C GLN A 309 -31.61 34.20 -32.27
N THR A 310 -32.74 33.56 -31.99
CA THR A 310 -33.79 33.20 -32.96
C THR A 310 -35.13 33.38 -32.27
#